data_AF-A0A0Q9LV50-F1
#
_entry.id   AF-A0A0Q9LV50-F1
#
_cell.length_a   1.000
_cell.length_b   1.000
_cell.length_c   1.000
_cell.angle_alpha   90.00
_cell.angle_beta   90.00
_cell.angle_gamma   90.00
#
_symmetry.space_group_name_H-M   'P 1'
#
loop_
_entity.id
_entity.type
_entity.pdbx_description
1 polymer ?
#
loop_
_entity_poly.entity_id
_entity_poly.type
_entity_poly.pdbx_seq_one_letter_code
_entity_poly.pdbx_strand_id
1 'polypeptide(L)'
;MRIRTYAICLYIILIYWISLHIPHMHSLFFPTLGAFSLLFISRPFDNTEVGKIAFGAVLASFIGSFFVYWNAGVLSLLLTLVIVIALINKFKWNAPPILAVSLIPFFTQPPLLWVIPLSVCGSLLGLLLTLSAAAYFEKRVGTLPLFLKRTAKAESDSAM
;
A
#
# COMPACT_ATOMS: atom_id res chain seq x y z
N MET A 1 -11.79 -2.70 13.90
CA MET A 1 -12.23 -2.85 12.48
C MET A 1 -13.08 -1.66 12.01
N ARG A 2 -12.70 -0.40 12.29
CA ARG A 2 -13.42 0.76 11.72
C ARG A 2 -12.46 1.83 11.24
N ILE A 3 -11.55 2.27 12.10
CA ILE A 3 -10.71 3.44 11.81
C ILE A 3 -9.73 3.18 10.65
N ARG A 4 -9.10 2.00 10.57
CA ARG A 4 -8.18 1.67 9.48
C ARG A 4 -8.84 1.64 8.10
N THR A 5 -10.04 1.07 8.00
CA THR A 5 -10.78 1.01 6.74
C THR A 5 -11.18 2.41 6.29
N TYR A 6 -11.70 3.25 7.20
CA TYR A 6 -11.99 4.65 6.88
C TYR A 6 -10.74 5.43 6.48
N ALA A 7 -9.61 5.21 7.16
CA ALA A 7 -8.35 5.85 6.84
C ALA A 7 -7.85 5.47 5.44
N ILE A 8 -7.99 4.20 5.04
CA ILE A 8 -7.65 3.74 3.69
C ILE A 8 -8.60 4.32 2.65
N CYS A 9 -9.92 4.30 2.89
CA CYS A 9 -10.87 4.89 1.96
C CYS A 9 -10.57 6.38 1.75
N LEU A 10 -10.31 7.11 2.84
CA LEU A 10 -9.95 8.53 2.78
C LEU A 10 -8.62 8.73 2.04
N TYR A 11 -7.62 7.88 2.28
CA TYR A 11 -6.35 7.92 1.57
C TYR A 11 -6.51 7.71 0.07
N ILE A 12 -7.29 6.70 -0.36
CA ILE A 12 -7.57 6.43 -1.77
C ILE A 12 -8.27 7.63 -2.41
N ILE A 13 -9.26 8.22 -1.74
CA ILE A 13 -9.96 9.42 -2.23
C ILE A 13 -9.00 10.60 -2.36
N LEU A 14 -8.15 10.85 -1.35
CA LEU A 14 -7.19 11.96 -1.35
C LEU A 14 -6.21 11.81 -2.50
N ILE A 15 -5.70 10.61 -2.72
CA ILE A 15 -4.77 10.35 -3.81
C ILE A 15 -5.43 10.39 -5.16
N TYR A 16 -6.68 9.94 -5.27
CA TYR A 16 -7.45 10.13 -6.50
C TYR A 16 -7.61 11.60 -6.83
N TRP A 17 -7.96 12.39 -5.82
CA TRP A 17 -8.09 13.83 -5.98
C TRP A 17 -6.77 14.48 -6.45
N ILE A 18 -5.62 14.12 -5.86
CA ILE A 18 -4.30 14.58 -6.32
C ILE A 18 -4.04 14.12 -7.77
N SER A 19 -4.39 12.88 -8.10
CA SER A 19 -4.22 12.31 -9.44
C SER A 19 -5.03 13.05 -10.52
N LEU A 20 -6.17 13.66 -10.17
CA LEU A 20 -6.94 14.52 -11.08
C LEU A 20 -6.19 15.80 -11.47
N HIS A 21 -5.22 16.23 -10.66
CA HIS A 21 -4.44 17.44 -10.92
C HIS A 21 -3.08 17.15 -11.59
N ILE A 22 -2.62 15.89 -11.55
CA ILE A 22 -1.33 15.48 -12.13
C ILE A 22 -1.57 14.33 -13.14
N PRO A 23 -1.60 14.60 -14.46
CA PRO A 23 -1.96 13.62 -15.49
C PRO A 23 -1.10 12.35 -15.49
N HIS A 24 0.19 12.46 -15.15
CA HIS A 24 1.09 11.32 -15.09
C HIS A 24 0.88 10.37 -13.90
N MET A 25 0.06 10.77 -12.92
CA MET A 25 -0.24 9.93 -11.77
C MET A 25 -1.45 9.01 -11.98
N HIS A 26 -2.30 9.27 -12.99
CA HIS A 26 -3.51 8.49 -13.24
C HIS A 26 -3.27 7.00 -13.39
N SER A 27 -2.19 6.62 -14.07
CA SER A 27 -1.92 5.22 -14.39
C SER A 27 -1.30 4.42 -13.24
N LEU A 28 -0.85 5.09 -12.17
CA LEU A 28 -0.20 4.46 -11.02
C LEU A 28 -1.18 4.01 -9.93
N PHE A 29 -2.40 4.57 -9.92
CA PHE A 29 -3.10 4.72 -8.66
C PHE A 29 -4.31 3.83 -8.38
N PHE A 30 -4.92 3.16 -9.36
CA PHE A 30 -6.26 2.60 -9.09
C PHE A 30 -6.32 1.10 -8.78
N PRO A 31 -5.74 0.19 -9.58
CA PRO A 31 -5.90 -1.24 -9.31
C PRO A 31 -4.93 -1.76 -8.24
N THR A 32 -3.65 -1.38 -8.35
CA THR A 32 -2.58 -1.95 -7.53
C THR A 32 -2.55 -1.37 -6.13
N LEU A 33 -2.72 -0.06 -5.98
CA LEU A 33 -2.78 0.59 -4.66
C LEU A 33 -3.98 0.10 -3.86
N GLY A 34 -5.15 -0.03 -4.50
CA GLY A 34 -6.32 -0.66 -3.90
C GLY A 34 -6.00 -2.07 -3.40
N ALA A 35 -5.32 -2.89 -4.21
CA ALA A 35 -4.91 -4.24 -3.82
C ALA A 35 -3.90 -4.24 -2.64
N PHE A 36 -2.93 -3.34 -2.60
CA PHE A 36 -2.03 -3.19 -1.44
C PHE A 36 -2.80 -2.78 -0.18
N SER A 37 -3.74 -1.85 -0.30
CA SER A 37 -4.52 -1.38 0.84
C SER A 37 -5.35 -2.49 1.48
N LEU A 38 -5.99 -3.34 0.65
CA LEU A 38 -6.70 -4.52 1.12
C LEU A 38 -5.77 -5.57 1.71
N LEU A 39 -4.61 -5.81 1.10
CA LEU A 39 -3.60 -6.74 1.60
C LEU A 39 -3.15 -6.33 3.02
N PHE A 40 -2.87 -5.05 3.24
CA PHE A 40 -2.42 -4.54 4.54
C PHE A 40 -3.52 -4.49 5.61
N ILE A 41 -4.80 -4.36 5.22
CA ILE A 41 -5.92 -4.52 6.17
C ILE A 41 -6.08 -5.99 6.59
N SER A 42 -5.93 -6.91 5.64
CA SER A 42 -6.28 -8.32 5.83
C SER A 42 -5.21 -9.10 6.60
N ARG A 43 -3.98 -8.59 6.67
CA ARG A 43 -2.88 -9.21 7.41
C ARG A 43 -2.62 -8.55 8.76
N PRO A 44 -2.17 -9.32 9.76
CA PRO A 44 -1.62 -8.74 10.98
C PRO A 44 -0.45 -7.83 10.62
N PHE A 45 -0.47 -6.63 11.19
CA PHE A 45 0.46 -5.55 10.85
C PHE A 45 1.84 -5.81 11.48
N ASP A 46 2.64 -6.67 10.84
CA ASP A 46 4.06 -6.76 11.12
C ASP A 46 4.80 -5.74 10.24
N ASN A 47 5.33 -4.70 10.87
CA ASN A 47 6.07 -3.62 10.19
C ASN A 47 7.23 -4.17 9.33
N THR A 48 7.79 -5.32 9.73
CA THR A 48 8.89 -5.99 9.03
C THR A 48 8.41 -6.63 7.73
N GLU A 49 7.26 -7.30 7.73
CA GLU A 49 6.68 -7.90 6.53
C GLU A 49 6.18 -6.83 5.56
N VAL A 50 5.51 -5.81 6.11
CA VAL A 50 5.00 -4.69 5.34
C VAL A 50 6.12 -3.94 4.64
N GLY A 51 7.25 -3.69 5.32
CA GLY A 51 8.44 -3.10 4.72
C GLY A 51 9.04 -3.96 3.60
N LYS A 52 9.11 -5.28 3.76
CA LYS A 52 9.58 -6.21 2.71
C LYS A 52 8.69 -6.16 1.47
N ILE A 53 7.37 -6.14 1.65
CA ILE A 53 6.40 -6.06 0.56
C ILE A 53 6.54 -4.73 -0.19
N ALA A 54 6.65 -3.62 0.55
CA ALA A 54 6.81 -2.29 -0.04
C ALA A 54 8.13 -2.19 -0.83
N PHE A 55 9.24 -2.67 -0.26
CA PHE A 55 10.52 -2.73 -0.94
C PHE A 55 10.46 -3.60 -2.19
N GLY A 56 9.85 -4.77 -2.10
CA GLY A 56 9.66 -5.67 -3.24
C GLY A 56 8.86 -5.02 -4.36
N ALA A 57 7.79 -4.28 -4.03
CA ALA A 57 6.99 -3.54 -5.01
C ALA A 57 7.78 -2.45 -5.73
N VAL A 58 8.58 -1.66 -5.00
CA VAL A 58 9.44 -0.63 -5.58
C VAL A 58 10.50 -1.27 -6.49
N LEU A 59 11.18 -2.32 -6.03
CA LEU A 59 12.17 -3.02 -6.85
C LEU A 59 11.55 -3.65 -8.11
N ALA A 60 10.38 -4.26 -7.97
CA ALA A 60 9.65 -4.84 -9.09
C ALA A 60 9.24 -3.77 -10.12
N SER A 61 8.86 -2.58 -9.67
CA SER A 61 8.59 -1.44 -10.57
C SER A 61 9.83 -0.97 -11.33
N PHE A 62 11.02 -1.00 -10.69
CA PHE A 62 12.28 -0.69 -11.36
C PHE A 62 12.60 -1.69 -12.46
N ILE A 63 12.43 -2.98 -12.18
CA ILE A 63 12.67 -4.05 -13.16
C ILE A 63 11.75 -3.87 -14.36
N GLY A 64 10.44 -3.68 -14.13
CA GLY A 64 9.49 -3.43 -15.20
C GLY A 64 9.83 -2.20 -16.04
N SER A 65 10.16 -1.08 -15.39
CA SER A 65 10.54 0.16 -16.09
C SER A 65 11.80 -0.03 -16.92
N PHE A 66 12.80 -0.75 -16.40
CA PHE A 66 14.05 -1.03 -17.10
C PHE A 66 13.81 -1.83 -18.38
N PHE A 67 13.02 -2.90 -18.30
CA PHE A 67 12.71 -3.74 -19.46
C PHE A 67 11.88 -2.99 -20.52
N VAL A 68 10.92 -2.18 -20.11
CA VAL A 68 10.12 -1.36 -21.04
C VAL A 68 10.97 -0.32 -21.77
N TYR A 69 11.90 0.33 -21.05
CA TYR A 69 12.81 1.30 -21.65
C TYR A 69 13.72 0.67 -22.70
N TRP A 70 14.16 -0.57 -22.47
CA TRP A 70 14.92 -1.32 -23.47
C TRP A 70 14.06 -1.70 -24.68
N ASN A 71 12.91 -2.31 -24.43
CA ASN A 71 11.96 -2.72 -25.46
C ASN A 71 10.61 -3.05 -24.82
N ALA A 72 9.51 -2.43 -25.26
CA ALA A 72 8.16 -2.68 -24.74
C ALA A 72 7.50 -3.98 -25.28
N GLY A 73 8.27 -4.92 -25.83
CA GLY A 73 7.78 -6.13 -26.48
C GLY A 73 7.45 -7.28 -25.52
N VAL A 74 6.84 -8.33 -26.09
CA VAL A 74 6.38 -9.53 -25.37
C VAL A 74 7.53 -10.25 -24.65
N LEU A 75 8.73 -10.28 -25.24
CA LEU A 75 9.91 -10.91 -24.62
C LEU A 75 10.36 -10.17 -23.37
N SER A 76 10.37 -8.84 -23.38
CA SER A 76 10.68 -8.02 -22.21
C SER A 76 9.66 -8.21 -21.09
N LEU A 77 8.38 -8.36 -21.45
CA LEU A 77 7.31 -8.66 -20.50
C LEU A 77 7.53 -10.04 -19.87
N LEU A 78 7.83 -11.06 -20.68
CA LEU A 78 8.12 -12.42 -20.20
C LEU A 78 9.31 -12.41 -19.23
N LEU A 79 10.41 -11.74 -19.59
CA LEU A 79 11.60 -11.64 -18.73
C LEU A 79 11.27 -10.92 -17.41
N THR A 80 10.49 -9.83 -17.47
CA THR A 80 10.03 -9.12 -16.27
C THR A 80 9.25 -10.06 -15.36
N LEU A 81 8.27 -10.80 -15.89
CA LEU A 81 7.48 -11.76 -15.13
C LEU A 81 8.37 -12.84 -14.49
N VAL A 82 9.25 -13.48 -15.26
CA VAL A 82 10.14 -14.55 -14.76
C VAL A 82 11.04 -14.03 -13.64
N ILE A 83 11.67 -12.87 -13.83
CA ILE A 83 12.58 -12.29 -12.84
C ILE A 83 11.81 -11.88 -11.58
N VAL A 84 10.67 -11.18 -11.72
CA VAL A 84 9.89 -10.70 -10.58
C VAL A 84 9.28 -11.87 -9.80
N ILE A 85 8.77 -12.91 -10.48
CA ILE A 85 8.27 -14.13 -9.82
C ILE A 85 9.41 -14.86 -9.11
N ALA A 86 10.59 -14.97 -9.73
CA ALA A 86 11.76 -15.57 -9.08
C ALA A 86 12.18 -14.79 -7.82
N LEU A 87 12.15 -13.45 -7.87
CA LEU A 87 12.43 -12.60 -6.70
C LEU A 87 11.36 -12.76 -5.61
N ILE A 88 10.08 -12.75 -5.98
CA ILE A 88 8.96 -12.98 -5.06
C ILE A 88 9.15 -14.30 -4.32
N ASN A 89 9.47 -15.38 -5.04
CA ASN A 89 9.67 -16.70 -4.45
C ASN A 89 10.95 -16.77 -3.59
N LYS A 90 12.05 -16.18 -4.06
CA LYS A 90 13.35 -16.18 -3.35
C LYS A 90 13.29 -15.41 -2.04
N PHE A 91 12.68 -14.23 -2.04
CA PHE A 91 12.57 -13.37 -0.87
C PHE A 91 11.28 -13.57 -0.06
N LYS A 92 10.42 -14.51 -0.50
CA LYS A 92 9.13 -14.82 0.10
C LYS A 92 8.24 -13.59 0.25
N TRP A 93 8.26 -12.71 -0.75
CA TRP A 93 7.38 -11.55 -0.81
C TRP A 93 5.97 -12.01 -1.18
N ASN A 94 5.25 -12.60 -0.24
CA ASN A 94 3.94 -13.24 -0.42
C ASN A 94 2.81 -12.24 -0.70
N ALA A 95 2.97 -11.38 -1.71
CA ALA A 95 2.05 -10.31 -2.06
C ALA A 95 1.82 -10.25 -3.59
N PRO A 96 0.67 -10.74 -4.07
CA PRO A 96 0.28 -10.63 -5.49
C PRO A 96 0.38 -9.21 -6.09
N PRO A 97 0.10 -8.13 -5.34
CA PRO A 97 0.23 -6.76 -5.87
C PRO A 97 1.63 -6.39 -6.37
N ILE A 98 2.70 -7.04 -5.89
CA ILE A 98 4.08 -6.78 -6.34
C ILE A 98 4.25 -7.09 -7.82
N LEU A 99 3.70 -8.21 -8.27
CA LEU A 99 3.77 -8.60 -9.67
C LEU A 99 3.02 -7.59 -10.55
N ALA A 100 1.81 -7.19 -10.12
CA ALA A 100 1.01 -6.22 -10.85
C ALA A 100 1.73 -4.86 -10.99
N VAL A 101 2.47 -4.43 -9.98
CA VAL A 101 3.28 -3.19 -10.04
C VAL A 101 4.39 -3.26 -11.09
N SER A 102 5.05 -4.42 -11.26
CA SER A 102 6.08 -4.58 -12.29
C SER A 102 5.55 -4.44 -13.71
N LEU A 103 4.24 -4.63 -13.90
CA LEU A 103 3.60 -4.57 -15.21
C LEU A 103 3.11 -3.17 -15.57
N ILE A 104 2.98 -2.26 -14.60
CA ILE A 104 2.52 -0.88 -14.83
C ILE A 104 3.30 -0.22 -15.99
N PRO A 105 4.64 -0.23 -16.03
CA PRO A 105 5.40 0.45 -17.08
C PRO A 105 5.04 0.00 -18.51
N PHE A 106 4.64 -1.28 -18.70
CA PHE A 106 4.29 -1.82 -20.02
C PHE A 106 2.99 -1.21 -20.57
N PHE A 107 2.09 -0.78 -19.68
CA PHE A 107 0.82 -0.19 -20.05
C PHE A 107 0.86 1.34 -20.09
N THR A 108 1.81 1.95 -19.39
CA THR A 108 1.85 3.42 -19.23
C THR A 108 2.92 4.10 -20.07
N GLN A 109 3.92 3.35 -20.55
CA GLN A 109 5.02 3.81 -21.41
C GLN A 109 5.54 5.20 -21.03
N PRO A 110 6.00 5.39 -19.77
CA PRO A 110 6.42 6.69 -19.28
C PRO A 110 7.68 7.17 -20.04
N PRO A 111 7.81 8.47 -20.30
CA PRO A 111 8.98 9.02 -20.98
C PRO A 111 10.28 8.91 -20.15
N LEU A 112 10.14 8.77 -18.83
CA LEU A 112 11.24 8.71 -17.88
C LEU A 112 11.16 7.43 -17.04
N LEU A 113 12.29 6.72 -16.96
CA LEU A 113 12.47 5.47 -16.20
C LEU A 113 12.01 5.55 -14.73
N TRP A 114 12.21 6.71 -14.11
CA TRP A 114 12.04 6.93 -12.66
C TRP A 114 10.62 7.29 -12.25
N VAL A 115 9.74 7.67 -13.18
CA VAL A 115 8.41 8.19 -12.84
C VAL A 115 7.56 7.13 -12.15
N ILE A 116 7.56 5.89 -12.65
CA ILE A 116 6.77 4.80 -12.06
C ILE A 116 7.36 4.38 -10.71
N PRO A 117 8.66 4.08 -10.56
CA PRO A 117 9.21 3.69 -9.26
C PRO A 117 9.06 4.75 -8.18
N LEU A 118 9.24 6.03 -8.53
CA LEU A 118 9.10 7.11 -7.56
C LEU A 118 7.65 7.27 -7.10
N SER A 119 6.70 7.10 -8.01
CA SER A 119 5.27 7.19 -7.69
C SER A 119 4.79 5.97 -6.90
N VAL A 120 5.26 4.77 -7.21
CA VAL A 120 5.03 3.55 -6.40
C VAL A 120 5.59 3.75 -4.99
N CYS A 121 6.81 4.28 -4.89
CA CYS A 121 7.43 4.56 -3.59
C CYS A 121 6.63 5.57 -2.77
N GLY A 122 6.29 6.72 -3.36
CA GLY A 122 5.53 7.78 -2.68
C GLY A 122 4.14 7.32 -2.25
N SER A 123 3.46 6.55 -3.08
CA SER A 123 2.15 5.99 -2.78
C SER A 123 2.18 4.89 -1.72
N LEU A 124 3.18 4.01 -1.72
CA LEU A 124 3.33 3.04 -0.64
C LEU A 124 3.68 3.74 0.66
N LEU A 125 4.62 4.69 0.66
CA LEU A 125 4.96 5.47 1.86
C LEU A 125 3.75 6.20 2.44
N GLY A 126 2.95 6.88 1.60
CA GLY A 126 1.73 7.54 2.06
C GLY A 126 0.71 6.56 2.66
N LEU A 127 0.54 5.38 2.06
CA LEU A 127 -0.36 4.35 2.54
C LEU A 127 0.11 3.82 3.91
N LEU A 128 1.41 3.54 4.04
CA LEU A 128 2.03 3.07 5.27
C LEU A 128 1.93 4.10 6.39
N LEU A 129 2.17 5.38 6.08
CA LEU A 129 2.01 6.48 7.03
C LEU A 129 0.56 6.59 7.50
N THR A 130 -0.40 6.49 6.59
CA THR A 130 -1.83 6.58 6.93
C THR A 130 -2.28 5.42 7.80
N LEU A 131 -1.82 4.21 7.49
CA LEU A 131 -2.09 3.02 8.30
C LEU A 131 -1.41 3.08 9.68
N SER A 132 -0.19 3.58 9.75
CA SER A 132 0.55 3.76 11.00
C SER A 132 -0.13 4.81 11.89
N ALA A 133 -0.57 5.93 11.30
CA ALA A 133 -1.34 6.95 11.99
C ALA A 133 -2.67 6.37 12.51
N ALA A 134 -3.42 5.65 11.66
CA ALA A 134 -4.66 5.00 12.06
C ALA A 134 -4.45 4.00 13.22
N ALA A 135 -3.39 3.21 13.18
CA ALA A 135 -3.03 2.29 14.25
C ALA A 135 -2.66 3.01 15.55
N TYR A 136 -1.93 4.14 15.46
CA TYR A 136 -1.60 4.98 16.60
C TYR A 136 -2.85 5.61 17.24
N PHE A 137 -3.77 6.14 16.43
CA PHE A 137 -5.06 6.66 16.89
C PHE A 137 -5.92 5.57 17.52
N GLU A 138 -6.01 4.39 16.92
CA GLU A 138 -6.71 3.24 17.52
C GLU A 138 -6.12 2.88 18.89
N LYS A 139 -4.79 2.89 19.05
CA LYS A 139 -4.15 2.61 20.34
C LYS A 139 -4.48 3.68 21.39
N ARG A 140 -4.48 4.96 21.00
CA ARG A 140 -4.74 6.10 21.90
C ARG A 140 -6.22 6.20 22.30
N VAL A 141 -7.14 5.90 21.39
CA VAL A 141 -8.59 5.87 21.63
C VAL A 141 -9.01 4.55 22.33
N GLY A 142 -8.31 3.45 22.08
CA GLY A 142 -8.51 2.17 22.75
C GLY A 142 -8.10 2.15 24.22
N THR A 143 -7.33 3.13 24.70
CA THR A 143 -7.10 3.39 26.14
C THR A 143 -8.23 4.16 26.82
N LEU A 144 -9.16 4.77 26.06
CA LEU A 144 -10.28 5.53 26.63
C LEU A 144 -11.49 4.71 27.19
N PRO A 145 -11.81 3.47 26.75
CA PRO A 145 -13.01 2.79 27.22
C PRO A 145 -12.86 2.22 28.64
N LEU A 146 -11.65 2.23 29.22
CA LEU A 146 -11.41 1.79 30.60
C LEU A 146 -11.76 2.87 31.64
N PHE A 147 -11.77 4.15 31.26
CA PHE A 147 -12.12 5.24 32.18
C PHE A 147 -13.64 5.47 32.27
N LEU A 148 -14.38 5.26 31.19
CA LEU A 148 -15.84 5.46 31.19
C LEU A 148 -16.61 4.33 31.90
N LYS A 149 -16.03 3.11 31.95
CA LYS A 149 -16.67 1.97 32.64
C LYS A 149 -16.51 2.05 34.17
N ARG A 150 -15.63 2.92 34.70
CA ARG A 150 -15.40 3.07 36.13
C ARG A 150 -16.34 4.08 36.79
N THR A 151 -16.84 5.08 36.05
CA THR A 151 -17.84 6.03 36.56
C THR A 151 -19.25 5.46 36.59
N ALA A 152 -19.62 4.58 35.65
CA ALA A 152 -20.96 3.95 35.66
C ALA A 152 -21.16 2.90 36.78
N LYS A 153 -20.08 2.36 37.36
CA LYS A 153 -20.19 1.37 38.45
C LYS A 153 -20.16 2.01 39.85
N ALA A 154 -19.71 3.26 39.98
CA ALA A 154 -19.62 3.93 41.28
C ALA A 154 -20.96 4.51 41.77
N GLU A 155 -21.93 4.72 40.88
CA GLU A 155 -23.23 5.33 41.24
C GLU A 155 -24.28 4.29 41.68
N SER A 156 -24.10 3.01 41.32
CA SER A 156 -25.06 1.93 41.67
C SER A 156 -24.89 1.36 43.08
N ASP A 157 -23.72 1.52 43.72
CA ASP A 157 -23.43 0.94 45.04
C ASP A 157 -23.65 1.93 46.21
N SER A 158 -24.10 3.16 45.94
CA SER A 158 -24.44 4.17 46.97
C SER A 158 -25.94 4.27 47.26
N ALA A 159 -26.76 3.38 46.69
CA ALA A 159 -28.22 3.40 46.79
C ALA A 159 -28.81 2.11 47.41
N MET A 160 -28.10 1.49 48.36
CA MET A 160 -28.63 0.46 49.26
C MET A 160 -28.25 0.75 50.71
#